data_AF-A0A4R6SWD6-F1
#
_entry.id   AF-A0A4R6SWD6-F1
#
_cell.length_a   1.000
_cell.length_b   1.000
_cell.length_c   1.000
_cell.angle_alpha   90.00
_cell.angle_beta   90.00
_cell.angle_gamma   90.00
#
_symmetry.space_group_name_H-M   'P 1'
#
loop_
_entity.id
_entity.type
_entity.pdbx_description
1 polymer ?
#
loop_
_entity_poly.entity_id
_entity_poly.type
_entity_poly.pdbx_seq_one_letter_code
_entity_poly.pdbx_strand_id
1 'polypeptide(L)'
;MCIKFDTFLRHAYFILFSAFNHIKRALGCVLTHIYILFLKSEEFKIHKLAHFFLIHYQLEKKHKLFTLMKKIIILALGLFAATAANAQEPIRFGIKAGVNLPNIIKDDGNNNFDTKLNPGFNAGITLDIGLIKGLAFTPELLYATKGYKAETSFGEFTQTTHFIDIPILATINLGGSGLNLVVGPQVSFLTSTKNKFDNGFGTVEQQFDEDSDKFKKSLLGGLIGFRYDINDKVDLHGRYALDFQKNNEDGTTQTPEFKNQVFSVGFGYKF
;
A
#
# COMPACT_ATOMS: atom_id res chain seq x y z
N MET A 1 -10.73 -19.87 -36.40
CA MET A 1 -9.65 -18.85 -36.39
C MET A 1 -8.72 -18.92 -35.17
N CYS A 2 -9.08 -19.62 -34.07
CA CYS A 2 -8.24 -19.70 -32.86
C CYS A 2 -7.07 -20.71 -32.87
N ILE A 3 -7.07 -21.73 -33.74
CA ILE A 3 -6.02 -22.78 -33.70
C ILE A 3 -4.69 -22.32 -34.34
N LYS A 4 -4.72 -21.32 -35.24
CA LYS A 4 -3.50 -20.82 -35.91
C LYS A 4 -2.65 -19.87 -35.05
N PHE A 5 -3.21 -19.28 -34.00
CA PHE A 5 -2.51 -18.29 -33.17
C PHE A 5 -1.60 -18.93 -32.11
N ASP A 6 -1.99 -20.10 -31.59
CA ASP A 6 -1.23 -20.82 -30.55
C ASP A 6 0.06 -21.47 -31.12
N THR A 7 0.01 -21.92 -32.38
CA THR A 7 1.19 -22.44 -33.09
C THR A 7 2.23 -21.35 -33.37
N PHE A 8 1.79 -20.10 -33.58
CA PHE A 8 2.64 -18.95 -33.86
C PHE A 8 3.36 -18.46 -32.57
N LEU A 9 2.65 -18.42 -31.44
CA LEU A 9 3.23 -18.10 -30.14
C LEU A 9 4.22 -19.18 -29.66
N ARG A 10 3.93 -20.47 -29.88
CA ARG A 10 4.87 -21.55 -29.56
C ARG A 10 6.14 -21.51 -30.41
N HIS A 11 6.05 -21.13 -31.68
CA HIS A 11 7.23 -20.93 -32.54
C HIS A 11 8.03 -19.70 -32.11
N ALA A 12 7.38 -18.57 -31.79
CA ALA A 12 8.05 -17.37 -31.31
C ALA A 12 8.79 -17.62 -29.98
N TYR A 13 8.18 -18.36 -29.05
CA TYR A 13 8.80 -18.72 -27.77
C TYR A 13 9.99 -19.67 -27.95
N PHE A 14 9.91 -20.61 -28.88
CA PHE A 14 11.01 -21.54 -29.18
C PHE A 14 12.19 -20.83 -29.85
N ILE A 15 11.93 -19.85 -30.72
CA ILE A 15 12.96 -19.02 -31.35
C ILE A 15 13.63 -18.10 -30.33
N LEU A 16 12.87 -17.46 -29.43
CA LEU A 16 13.40 -16.64 -28.33
C LEU A 16 14.22 -17.48 -27.34
N PHE A 17 13.77 -18.70 -27.01
CA PHE A 17 14.48 -19.61 -26.12
C PHE A 17 15.77 -20.15 -26.76
N SER A 18 15.76 -20.45 -28.06
CA SER A 18 16.93 -20.84 -28.85
C SER A 18 17.97 -19.71 -28.94
N ALA A 19 17.51 -18.48 -29.23
CA ALA A 19 18.36 -17.29 -29.27
C ALA A 19 18.98 -17.00 -27.89
N PHE A 20 18.22 -17.15 -26.81
CA PHE A 20 18.71 -16.97 -25.44
C PHE A 20 19.74 -18.03 -25.04
N ASN A 21 19.58 -19.28 -25.50
CA ASN A 21 20.55 -20.35 -25.27
C ASN A 21 21.83 -20.18 -26.11
N HIS A 22 21.72 -19.64 -27.33
CA HIS A 22 22.88 -19.26 -28.14
C HIS A 22 23.65 -18.10 -27.53
N ILE A 23 22.96 -17.08 -27.01
CA ILE A 23 23.57 -15.96 -26.27
C ILE A 23 24.21 -16.45 -24.98
N LYS A 24 23.58 -17.38 -24.23
CA LYS A 24 24.20 -18.02 -23.05
C LYS A 24 25.44 -18.82 -23.40
N ARG A 25 25.45 -19.56 -24.51
CA ARG A 25 26.64 -20.31 -24.98
C ARG A 25 27.75 -19.38 -25.45
N ALA A 26 27.41 -18.28 -26.12
CA ALA A 26 28.35 -17.25 -26.55
C ALA A 26 28.94 -16.49 -25.35
N LEU A 27 28.12 -16.03 -24.40
CA LEU A 27 28.59 -15.44 -23.14
C LEU A 27 29.39 -16.44 -22.32
N GLY A 28 28.99 -17.71 -22.30
CA GLY A 28 29.74 -18.79 -21.66
C GLY A 28 31.15 -18.90 -22.24
N CYS A 29 31.29 -19.00 -23.56
CA CYS A 29 32.60 -19.05 -24.23
C CYS A 29 33.46 -17.80 -23.99
N VAL A 30 32.85 -16.60 -24.02
CA VAL A 30 33.54 -15.33 -23.77
C VAL A 30 33.98 -15.24 -22.30
N LEU A 31 33.14 -15.65 -21.35
CA LEU A 31 33.53 -15.73 -19.94
C LEU A 31 34.64 -16.75 -19.72
N THR A 32 34.61 -17.92 -20.38
CA THR A 32 35.68 -18.91 -20.26
C THR A 32 36.99 -18.42 -20.88
N HIS A 33 36.94 -17.68 -21.99
CA HIS A 33 38.13 -17.06 -22.59
C HIS A 33 38.71 -15.95 -21.71
N ILE A 34 37.85 -15.10 -21.14
CA ILE A 34 38.26 -14.09 -20.15
C ILE A 34 38.86 -14.79 -18.92
N TYR A 35 38.30 -15.92 -18.47
CA TYR A 35 38.80 -16.71 -17.34
C TYR A 35 40.18 -17.32 -17.62
N ILE A 36 40.43 -17.83 -18.82
CA ILE A 36 41.74 -18.38 -19.24
C ILE A 36 42.78 -17.26 -19.36
N LEU A 37 42.41 -16.08 -19.87
CA LEU A 37 43.29 -14.91 -19.93
C LEU A 37 43.59 -14.34 -18.53
N PHE A 38 42.65 -14.45 -17.58
CA PHE A 38 42.80 -13.95 -16.22
C PHE A 38 43.61 -14.89 -15.30
N LEU A 39 43.65 -16.20 -15.61
CA LEU A 39 44.43 -17.19 -14.83
C LEU A 39 45.94 -17.15 -15.08
N LYS A 40 46.42 -16.36 -16.05
CA LYS A 40 47.84 -16.20 -16.40
C LYS A 40 48.60 -15.18 -15.54
N SER A 41 47.94 -14.53 -14.59
CA SER A 41 48.52 -13.58 -13.61
C SER A 41 48.67 -14.27 -12.25
N GLU A 42 49.90 -14.55 -11.80
CA GLU A 42 50.17 -15.42 -10.65
C GLU A 42 49.89 -14.86 -9.25
N GLU A 43 49.63 -13.57 -9.04
CA GLU A 43 49.66 -13.01 -7.68
C GLU A 43 48.32 -12.79 -6.95
N PHE A 44 47.19 -13.40 -7.35
CA PHE A 44 45.91 -13.06 -6.71
C PHE A 44 44.86 -14.17 -6.63
N LYS A 45 45.27 -15.40 -6.32
CA LYS A 45 44.41 -16.60 -6.48
C LYS A 45 43.48 -16.96 -5.31
N ILE A 46 43.78 -16.66 -4.04
CA ILE A 46 43.00 -17.25 -2.93
C ILE A 46 41.79 -16.40 -2.49
N HIS A 47 41.95 -15.08 -2.36
CA HIS A 47 40.89 -14.20 -1.84
C HIS A 47 39.74 -13.99 -2.84
N LYS A 48 40.05 -13.84 -4.15
CA LYS A 48 39.04 -13.66 -5.19
C LYS A 48 38.21 -14.93 -5.45
N LEU A 49 38.80 -16.11 -5.27
CA LEU A 49 38.09 -17.40 -5.39
C LEU A 49 37.10 -17.61 -4.26
N ALA A 50 37.46 -17.25 -3.02
CA ALA A 50 36.54 -17.29 -1.88
C ALA A 50 35.37 -16.32 -2.08
N HIS A 51 35.63 -15.10 -2.54
CA HIS A 51 34.60 -14.10 -2.82
C HIS A 51 33.67 -14.54 -3.96
N PHE A 52 34.21 -15.18 -5.00
CA PHE A 52 33.44 -15.75 -6.10
C PHE A 52 32.53 -16.89 -5.63
N PHE A 53 33.03 -17.81 -4.79
CA PHE A 53 32.22 -18.88 -4.20
C PHE A 53 31.10 -18.33 -3.30
N LEU A 54 31.39 -17.29 -2.51
CA LEU A 54 30.42 -16.65 -1.65
C LEU A 54 29.32 -15.95 -2.45
N ILE A 55 29.68 -15.22 -3.51
CA ILE A 55 28.71 -14.58 -4.42
C ILE A 55 27.85 -15.64 -5.12
N HIS A 56 28.47 -16.73 -5.59
CA HIS A 56 27.73 -17.78 -6.30
C HIS A 56 26.75 -18.50 -5.38
N TYR A 57 27.16 -18.80 -4.13
CA TYR A 57 26.30 -19.39 -3.10
C TYR A 57 25.13 -18.47 -2.72
N GLN A 58 25.36 -17.16 -2.57
CA GLN A 58 24.30 -16.19 -2.28
C GLN A 58 23.30 -16.06 -3.44
N LEU A 59 23.78 -16.10 -4.70
CA LEU A 59 22.93 -16.06 -5.88
C LEU A 59 22.04 -17.32 -6.00
N GLU A 60 22.59 -18.50 -5.72
CA GLU A 60 21.82 -19.76 -5.76
C GLU A 60 20.74 -19.79 -4.67
N LYS A 61 21.07 -19.33 -3.46
CA LYS A 61 20.11 -19.22 -2.34
C LYS A 61 18.99 -18.24 -2.65
N LYS A 62 19.31 -17.08 -3.23
CA LYS A 62 18.32 -16.06 -3.66
C LYS A 62 17.40 -16.60 -4.75
N HIS A 63 17.92 -17.40 -5.69
CA HIS A 63 17.12 -18.03 -6.75
C HIS A 63 16.15 -19.10 -6.20
N LYS A 64 16.59 -19.94 -5.26
CA LYS A 64 15.71 -20.91 -4.57
C LYS A 64 14.62 -20.21 -3.76
N LEU A 65 14.96 -19.14 -3.02
CA LEU A 65 14.00 -18.37 -2.23
C LEU A 65 12.95 -17.70 -3.13
N PHE A 66 13.37 -17.07 -4.23
CA PHE A 66 12.47 -16.44 -5.20
C PHE A 66 11.53 -17.46 -5.88
N THR A 67 12.03 -18.66 -6.17
CA THR A 67 11.21 -19.74 -6.74
C THR A 67 10.22 -20.29 -5.72
N LEU A 68 10.59 -20.36 -4.44
CA LEU A 68 9.70 -20.78 -3.36
C LEU A 68 8.57 -19.77 -3.12
N MET A 69 8.90 -18.47 -3.08
CA MET A 69 7.91 -17.39 -2.93
C MET A 69 6.91 -17.37 -4.09
N LYS A 70 7.36 -17.58 -5.33
CA LYS A 70 6.48 -17.70 -6.51
C LYS A 70 5.50 -18.87 -6.38
N LYS A 71 5.96 -20.03 -5.90
CA LYS A 71 5.10 -21.20 -5.69
C LYS A 71 4.06 -20.95 -4.60
N ILE A 72 4.42 -20.26 -3.52
CA ILE A 72 3.49 -19.86 -2.45
C ILE A 72 2.44 -18.88 -2.99
N ILE A 73 2.85 -17.88 -3.78
CA ILE A 73 1.92 -16.92 -4.41
C ILE A 73 0.95 -17.63 -5.34
N ILE A 74 1.42 -18.56 -6.19
CA ILE A 74 0.58 -19.32 -7.12
C ILE A 74 -0.37 -20.27 -6.36
N LEU A 75 0.09 -20.92 -5.28
CA LEU A 75 -0.74 -21.78 -4.45
C LEU A 75 -1.82 -20.96 -3.72
N ALA A 76 -1.46 -19.80 -3.16
CA ALA A 76 -2.41 -18.88 -2.56
C ALA A 76 -3.46 -18.43 -3.58
N LEU A 77 -3.04 -17.98 -4.77
CA LEU A 77 -3.94 -17.63 -5.89
C LEU A 77 -4.86 -18.79 -6.31
N GLY A 78 -4.36 -20.02 -6.31
CA GLY A 78 -5.14 -21.22 -6.62
C GLY A 78 -6.21 -21.54 -5.57
N LEU A 79 -5.89 -21.39 -4.28
CA LEU A 79 -6.87 -21.52 -3.20
C LEU A 79 -7.92 -20.40 -3.24
N PHE A 80 -7.54 -19.17 -3.61
CA PHE A 80 -8.49 -18.08 -3.86
C PHE A 80 -9.41 -18.36 -5.06
N ALA A 81 -8.90 -18.94 -6.14
CA ALA A 81 -9.70 -19.26 -7.32
C ALA A 81 -10.71 -20.41 -7.07
N ALA A 82 -10.36 -21.40 -6.25
CA ALA A 82 -11.24 -22.54 -5.94
C ALA A 82 -12.45 -22.15 -5.05
N THR A 83 -12.33 -21.07 -4.27
CA THR A 83 -13.43 -20.56 -3.42
C THR A 83 -14.40 -19.66 -4.17
N ALA A 84 -13.93 -18.94 -5.20
CA ALA A 84 -14.75 -18.05 -6.03
C ALA A 84 -15.84 -18.77 -6.86
N ALA A 85 -15.69 -20.07 -7.15
CA ALA A 85 -16.65 -20.83 -7.95
C ALA A 85 -17.99 -21.13 -7.24
N ASN A 86 -18.12 -20.83 -5.93
CA ASN A 86 -19.31 -21.14 -5.13
C ASN A 86 -20.00 -19.91 -4.50
N ALA A 87 -19.62 -18.67 -4.85
CA ALA A 87 -20.26 -17.47 -4.32
C ALA A 87 -21.45 -17.03 -5.19
N GLN A 88 -22.67 -17.21 -4.67
CA GLN A 88 -23.94 -16.91 -5.37
C GLN A 88 -24.36 -15.43 -5.38
N GLU A 89 -23.55 -14.53 -4.82
CA GLU A 89 -23.72 -13.06 -4.93
C GLU A 89 -22.34 -12.47 -5.23
N PRO A 90 -21.99 -12.17 -6.50
CA PRO A 90 -20.59 -12.17 -6.90
C PRO A 90 -19.83 -10.94 -6.41
N ILE A 91 -20.43 -9.75 -6.53
CA ILE A 91 -19.78 -8.46 -6.33
C ILE A 91 -20.86 -7.42 -6.03
N ARG A 92 -20.74 -6.68 -4.93
CA ARG A 92 -21.64 -5.57 -4.58
C ARG A 92 -20.88 -4.26 -4.64
N PHE A 93 -21.24 -3.41 -5.60
CA PHE A 93 -20.70 -2.06 -5.71
C PHE A 93 -21.46 -1.12 -4.77
N GLY A 94 -20.77 -0.13 -4.21
CA GLY A 94 -21.40 0.86 -3.35
C GLY A 94 -20.63 2.16 -3.26
N ILE A 95 -21.28 3.13 -2.64
CA ILE A 95 -20.70 4.41 -2.22
C ILE A 95 -20.61 4.47 -0.71
N LYS A 96 -19.64 5.23 -0.19
CA LYS A 96 -19.45 5.47 1.25
C LYS A 96 -19.23 6.94 1.52
N ALA A 97 -19.71 7.40 2.66
CA ALA A 97 -19.42 8.72 3.18
C ALA A 97 -19.34 8.67 4.72
N GLY A 98 -18.49 9.52 5.30
CA GLY A 98 -18.33 9.57 6.74
C GLY A 98 -17.60 10.81 7.24
N VAL A 99 -17.64 10.97 8.55
CA VAL A 99 -16.90 12.01 9.28
C VAL A 99 -15.60 11.41 9.78
N ASN A 100 -14.51 12.14 9.61
CA ASN A 100 -13.20 11.82 10.15
C ASN A 100 -12.94 12.66 11.40
N LEU A 101 -12.41 12.03 12.43
CA LEU A 101 -11.84 12.66 13.62
C LEU A 101 -10.34 12.34 13.64
N PRO A 102 -9.55 13.02 12.79
CA PRO A 102 -8.11 12.80 12.72
C PRO A 102 -7.37 13.49 13.86
N ASN A 103 -6.30 12.86 14.31
CA ASN A 103 -5.24 13.46 15.11
C ASN A 103 -3.89 12.90 14.62
N ILE A 104 -2.82 13.36 15.24
CA ILE A 104 -1.48 12.88 14.98
C ILE A 104 -0.90 12.13 16.18
N ILE A 105 0.01 11.22 15.90
CA ILE A 105 0.91 10.61 16.88
C ILE A 105 2.28 11.22 16.62
N LYS A 106 2.77 11.95 17.60
CA LYS A 106 4.08 12.61 17.57
C LYS A 106 5.15 11.55 17.82
N ASP A 107 6.26 11.68 17.12
CA ASP A 107 7.45 10.89 17.41
C ASP A 107 8.33 11.62 18.45
N ASP A 108 9.23 10.89 19.12
CA ASP A 108 10.05 11.33 20.28
C ASP A 108 11.00 12.51 20.01
N GLY A 109 10.92 13.15 18.84
CA GLY A 109 11.58 14.43 18.55
C GLY A 109 10.96 15.59 19.32
N ASN A 110 11.67 16.72 19.37
CA ASN A 110 11.36 17.98 20.09
C ASN A 110 10.01 18.64 19.67
N ASN A 111 8.90 17.95 19.90
CA ASN A 111 7.55 18.26 19.43
C ASN A 111 6.63 18.59 20.61
N ASN A 112 7.06 19.54 21.46
CA ASN A 112 6.36 19.91 22.70
C ASN A 112 5.20 20.89 22.44
N PHE A 113 4.26 20.53 21.56
CA PHE A 113 3.03 21.28 21.31
C PHE A 113 1.83 20.36 21.47
N ASP A 114 0.73 20.84 22.05
CA ASP A 114 -0.50 20.05 22.18
C ASP A 114 -1.29 20.05 20.88
N THR A 115 -1.90 18.90 20.56
CA THR A 115 -2.70 18.74 19.35
C THR A 115 -4.13 18.34 19.66
N LYS A 116 -5.06 18.99 18.98
CA LYS A 116 -6.49 18.73 19.05
C LYS A 116 -6.98 18.11 17.74
N LEU A 117 -8.11 17.43 17.83
CA LEU A 117 -8.81 16.85 16.68
C LEU A 117 -9.13 17.97 15.66
N ASN A 118 -8.94 17.67 14.37
CA ASN A 118 -9.37 18.53 13.27
C ASN A 118 -10.46 17.81 12.47
N PRO A 119 -11.75 17.92 12.85
CA PRO A 119 -12.83 17.19 12.20
C PRO A 119 -12.83 17.38 10.68
N GLY A 120 -13.05 16.30 9.96
CA GLY A 120 -13.03 16.24 8.51
C GLY A 120 -14.03 15.24 7.97
N PHE A 121 -13.85 14.82 6.72
CA PHE A 121 -14.76 13.89 6.05
C PHE A 121 -14.01 12.88 5.18
N ASN A 122 -14.71 11.82 4.82
CA ASN A 122 -14.33 10.92 3.74
C ASN A 122 -15.53 10.61 2.85
N ALA A 123 -15.30 10.40 1.57
CA ALA A 123 -16.32 9.96 0.62
C ALA A 123 -15.68 9.19 -0.54
N GLY A 124 -16.39 8.20 -1.09
CA GLY A 124 -15.92 7.49 -2.26
C GLY A 124 -16.70 6.21 -2.55
N ILE A 125 -16.01 5.23 -3.12
CA ILE A 125 -16.60 3.98 -3.60
C ILE A 125 -16.03 2.78 -2.85
N THR A 126 -16.83 1.71 -2.81
CA THR A 126 -16.49 0.42 -2.20
C THR A 126 -16.99 -0.71 -3.08
N LEU A 127 -16.30 -1.85 -2.98
CA LEU A 127 -16.67 -3.07 -3.68
C LEU A 127 -16.61 -4.22 -2.69
N ASP A 128 -17.72 -4.91 -2.43
CA ASP A 128 -17.76 -6.12 -1.61
C ASP A 128 -17.68 -7.35 -2.54
N ILE A 129 -16.56 -8.05 -2.53
CA ILE A 129 -16.37 -9.30 -3.29
C ILE A 129 -16.44 -10.48 -2.32
N GLY A 130 -17.53 -11.24 -2.37
CA GLY A 130 -17.70 -12.42 -1.53
C GLY A 130 -16.68 -13.51 -1.89
N LEU A 131 -15.86 -13.94 -0.92
CA LEU A 131 -14.89 -15.02 -1.13
C LEU A 131 -15.46 -16.38 -0.71
N ILE A 132 -15.96 -16.44 0.52
CA ILE A 132 -16.66 -17.59 1.10
C ILE A 132 -17.77 -17.06 2.02
N LYS A 133 -18.63 -17.95 2.50
CA LYS A 133 -19.68 -17.57 3.47
C LYS A 133 -19.04 -16.90 4.69
N GLY A 134 -19.40 -15.64 4.92
CA GLY A 134 -18.91 -14.84 6.06
C GLY A 134 -17.55 -14.17 5.86
N LEU A 135 -16.93 -14.27 4.68
CA LEU A 135 -15.69 -13.56 4.36
C LEU A 135 -15.80 -12.88 2.99
N ALA A 136 -15.57 -11.58 2.95
CA ALA A 136 -15.49 -10.80 1.74
C ALA A 136 -14.17 -10.02 1.65
N PHE A 137 -13.73 -9.79 0.43
CA PHE A 137 -12.67 -8.86 0.10
C PHE A 137 -13.29 -7.52 -0.28
N THR A 138 -12.93 -6.47 0.43
CA THR A 138 -13.55 -5.14 0.32
C THR A 138 -12.51 -4.07 0.01
N PRO A 139 -12.11 -3.89 -1.27
CA PRO A 139 -11.34 -2.72 -1.66
C PRO A 139 -12.21 -1.45 -1.65
N GLU A 140 -11.60 -0.34 -1.28
CA GLU A 140 -12.22 0.97 -1.24
C GLU A 140 -11.34 2.00 -1.96
N LEU A 141 -11.96 3.06 -2.48
CA LEU A 141 -11.28 4.24 -3.00
C LEU A 141 -12.00 5.47 -2.45
N LEU A 142 -11.31 6.22 -1.60
CA LEU A 142 -11.89 7.30 -0.81
C LEU A 142 -11.09 8.58 -0.97
N TYR A 143 -11.77 9.71 -1.14
CA TYR A 143 -11.21 11.02 -0.86
C TYR A 143 -11.42 11.31 0.62
N ALA A 144 -10.34 11.56 1.36
CA ALA A 144 -10.38 11.70 2.81
C ALA A 144 -9.52 12.87 3.29
N THR A 145 -10.00 13.57 4.31
CA THR A 145 -9.23 14.61 5.00
C THR A 145 -8.63 14.06 6.30
N LYS A 146 -7.35 14.31 6.51
CA LYS A 146 -6.59 14.09 7.75
C LYS A 146 -6.05 15.44 8.24
N GLY A 147 -5.38 15.45 9.40
CA GLY A 147 -4.75 16.65 9.94
C GLY A 147 -4.96 16.83 11.44
N TYR A 148 -4.56 17.99 11.94
CA TYR A 148 -4.62 18.34 13.35
C TYR A 148 -4.73 19.86 13.54
N LYS A 149 -5.16 20.24 14.74
CA LYS A 149 -5.08 21.62 15.24
C LYS A 149 -4.03 21.70 16.33
N ALA A 150 -3.30 22.80 16.41
CA ALA A 150 -2.37 23.11 17.48
C ALA A 150 -2.63 24.52 17.99
N GLU A 151 -2.82 24.65 19.31
CA GLU A 151 -2.92 25.96 19.95
C GLU A 151 -1.52 26.45 20.32
N THR A 152 -1.26 27.72 20.01
CA THR A 152 -0.02 28.41 20.35
C THR A 152 -0.36 29.68 21.14
N SER A 153 0.62 30.24 21.84
CA SER A 153 0.45 31.51 22.56
C SER A 153 0.04 32.69 21.67
N PHE A 154 0.17 32.55 20.34
CA PHE A 154 -0.07 33.61 19.36
C PHE A 154 -1.27 33.33 18.43
N GLY A 155 -1.93 32.17 18.55
CA GLY A 155 -3.03 31.79 17.67
C GLY A 155 -3.22 30.27 17.50
N GLU A 156 -4.21 29.90 16.71
CA GLU A 156 -4.51 28.51 16.31
C GLU A 156 -3.87 28.20 14.96
N PHE A 157 -3.06 27.15 14.92
CA PHE A 157 -2.59 26.53 13.69
C PHE A 157 -3.45 25.32 13.34
N THR A 158 -3.99 25.27 12.13
CA THR A 158 -4.74 24.14 11.59
C THR A 158 -4.05 23.62 10.34
N GLN A 159 -3.66 22.35 10.35
CA GLN A 159 -3.19 21.65 9.17
C GLN A 159 -4.26 20.66 8.72
N THR A 160 -4.70 20.78 7.47
CA THR A 160 -5.64 19.87 6.81
C THR A 160 -4.97 19.26 5.60
N THR A 161 -4.88 17.93 5.56
CA THR A 161 -4.26 17.18 4.48
C THR A 161 -5.31 16.35 3.75
N HIS A 162 -5.33 16.44 2.43
CA HIS A 162 -6.25 15.73 1.56
C HIS A 162 -5.54 14.53 0.95
N PHE A 163 -6.17 13.37 1.04
CA PHE A 163 -5.65 12.11 0.53
C PHE A 163 -6.65 11.39 -0.36
N ILE A 164 -6.11 10.66 -1.33
CA ILE A 164 -6.79 9.52 -1.95
C ILE A 164 -6.37 8.27 -1.18
N ASP A 165 -7.27 7.76 -0.36
CA ASP A 165 -7.10 6.55 0.43
C ASP A 165 -7.58 5.33 -0.37
N ILE A 166 -6.74 4.29 -0.43
CA ILE A 166 -7.04 2.99 -1.02
C ILE A 166 -6.89 1.90 0.04
N PRO A 167 -7.93 1.69 0.89
CA PRO A 167 -8.02 0.55 1.78
C PRO A 167 -8.23 -0.76 1.01
N ILE A 168 -7.55 -1.82 1.44
CA ILE A 168 -7.71 -3.18 0.93
C ILE A 168 -8.12 -4.07 2.10
N LEU A 169 -9.42 -4.30 2.27
CA LEU A 169 -9.96 -4.85 3.52
C LEU A 169 -10.41 -6.31 3.37
N ALA A 170 -10.28 -7.07 4.45
CA ALA A 170 -11.04 -8.28 4.69
C ALA A 170 -12.24 -7.94 5.58
N THR A 171 -13.43 -8.33 5.15
CA THR A 171 -14.69 -8.18 5.86
C THR A 171 -15.14 -9.54 6.37
N ILE A 172 -15.18 -9.70 7.69
CA ILE A 172 -15.50 -10.97 8.36
C ILE A 172 -16.84 -10.81 9.08
N ASN A 173 -17.84 -11.62 8.72
CA ASN A 173 -19.13 -11.63 9.38
C ASN A 173 -19.03 -12.28 10.77
N LEU A 174 -19.47 -11.56 11.81
CA LEU A 174 -19.30 -11.96 13.21
C LEU A 174 -20.52 -12.66 13.83
N GLY A 175 -21.54 -13.06 13.07
CA GLY A 175 -22.62 -13.87 13.63
C GLY A 175 -24.02 -13.68 13.03
N GLY A 176 -24.17 -13.47 11.73
CA GLY A 176 -25.46 -13.48 11.04
C GLY A 176 -26.42 -12.31 11.35
N SER A 177 -26.09 -11.47 12.34
CA SER A 177 -26.87 -10.30 12.77
C SER A 177 -26.57 -9.02 11.98
N GLY A 178 -25.82 -9.11 10.89
CA GLY A 178 -25.36 -7.97 10.08
C GLY A 178 -24.06 -7.32 10.59
N LEU A 179 -23.52 -7.73 11.74
CA LEU A 179 -22.24 -7.22 12.25
C LEU A 179 -21.05 -7.88 11.55
N ASN A 180 -20.12 -7.06 11.07
CA ASN A 180 -18.88 -7.48 10.43
C ASN A 180 -17.67 -6.76 11.05
N LEU A 181 -16.56 -7.47 11.16
CA LEU A 181 -15.23 -6.91 11.41
C LEU A 181 -14.60 -6.55 10.06
N VAL A 182 -14.04 -5.36 9.93
CA VAL A 182 -13.23 -4.96 8.77
C VAL A 182 -11.80 -4.73 9.20
N VAL A 183 -10.85 -5.28 8.48
CA VAL A 183 -9.42 -5.12 8.78
C VAL A 183 -8.59 -5.23 7.51
N GLY A 184 -7.56 -4.41 7.37
CA GLY A 184 -6.63 -4.54 6.26
C GLY A 184 -5.61 -3.40 6.15
N PRO A 185 -4.66 -3.52 5.21
CA PRO A 185 -3.75 -2.44 4.89
C PRO A 185 -4.47 -1.29 4.17
N GLN A 186 -3.88 -0.10 4.27
CA GLN A 186 -4.30 1.10 3.56
C GLN A 186 -3.09 1.79 2.93
N VAL A 187 -3.24 2.23 1.69
CA VAL A 187 -2.30 3.16 1.05
C VAL A 187 -2.99 4.51 0.89
N SER A 188 -2.34 5.59 1.28
CA SER A 188 -2.87 6.95 1.19
C SER A 188 -1.97 7.78 0.28
N PHE A 189 -2.52 8.42 -0.74
CA PHE A 189 -1.78 9.31 -1.65
C PHE A 189 -2.12 10.76 -1.35
N LEU A 190 -1.11 11.57 -1.00
CA LEU A 190 -1.29 12.98 -0.67
C LEU A 190 -1.64 13.77 -1.92
N THR A 191 -2.75 14.51 -1.88
CA THR A 191 -3.19 15.39 -2.96
C THR A 191 -2.87 16.84 -2.66
N SER A 192 -3.16 17.29 -1.45
CA SER A 192 -2.89 18.67 -1.04
C SER A 192 -2.77 18.81 0.47
N THR A 193 -2.06 19.85 0.90
CA THR A 193 -1.92 20.25 2.30
C THR A 193 -2.31 21.71 2.44
N LYS A 194 -3.30 21.99 3.28
CA LYS A 194 -3.72 23.35 3.62
C LYS A 194 -3.32 23.65 5.07
N ASN A 195 -2.50 24.68 5.22
CA ASN A 195 -2.10 25.23 6.50
C ASN A 195 -2.82 26.56 6.72
N LYS A 196 -3.50 26.69 7.85
CA LYS A 196 -4.20 27.90 8.27
C LYS A 196 -3.64 28.34 9.61
N PHE A 197 -3.28 29.61 9.74
CA PHE A 197 -2.93 30.23 11.01
C PHE A 197 -3.90 31.37 11.29
N ASP A 198 -4.52 31.35 12.46
CA ASP A 198 -5.49 32.33 12.92
C ASP A 198 -5.05 32.91 14.26
N ASN A 199 -4.85 34.22 14.33
CA ASN A 199 -4.41 34.92 15.54
C ASN A 199 -5.52 35.78 16.18
N GLY A 200 -6.77 35.62 15.76
CA GLY A 200 -7.92 36.40 16.25
C GLY A 200 -8.04 37.81 15.68
N PHE A 201 -7.00 38.33 15.00
CA PHE A 201 -7.02 39.62 14.29
C PHE A 201 -6.99 39.45 12.77
N GLY A 202 -6.55 38.30 12.29
CA GLY A 202 -6.51 37.94 10.88
C GLY A 202 -6.16 36.46 10.67
N THR A 203 -6.45 35.98 9.47
CA THR A 203 -6.17 34.61 9.05
C THR A 203 -5.18 34.63 7.89
N VAL A 204 -4.13 33.80 8.00
CA VAL A 204 -3.22 33.50 6.89
C VAL A 204 -3.42 32.04 6.48
N GLU A 205 -3.66 31.82 5.18
CA GLU A 205 -3.81 30.49 4.60
C GLU A 205 -2.71 30.24 3.56
N GLN A 206 -2.10 29.06 3.63
CA GLN A 206 -1.13 28.58 2.67
C GLN A 206 -1.55 27.19 2.21
N GLN A 207 -1.63 27.00 0.89
CA GLN A 207 -1.89 25.70 0.29
C GLN A 207 -0.63 25.22 -0.42
N PHE A 208 -0.26 23.98 -0.14
CA PHE A 208 0.81 23.25 -0.81
C PHE A 208 0.18 22.09 -1.57
N ASP A 209 0.44 22.01 -2.87
CA ASP A 209 -0.02 20.90 -3.71
C ASP A 209 0.97 19.72 -3.64
N GLU A 210 0.61 18.61 -4.27
CA GLU A 210 1.33 17.32 -4.25
C GLU A 210 2.82 17.38 -4.64
N ASP A 211 3.25 18.44 -5.32
CA ASP A 211 4.63 18.63 -5.80
C ASP A 211 5.55 19.37 -4.82
N SER A 212 5.11 19.62 -3.59
CA SER A 212 6.02 20.11 -2.55
C SER A 212 6.90 18.97 -2.01
N ASP A 213 8.23 19.14 -2.04
CA ASP A 213 9.20 18.20 -1.45
C ASP A 213 9.10 18.09 0.10
N LYS A 214 8.11 18.75 0.70
CA LYS A 214 7.94 18.87 2.16
C LYS A 214 7.17 17.72 2.79
N PHE A 215 6.45 16.94 1.99
CA PHE A 215 5.62 15.84 2.50
C PHE A 215 5.78 14.60 1.63
N LYS A 216 5.69 13.44 2.28
CA LYS A 216 5.73 12.17 1.59
C LYS A 216 4.46 12.00 0.75
N LYS A 217 4.64 11.74 -0.54
CA LYS A 217 3.53 11.57 -1.51
C LYS A 217 2.64 10.36 -1.22
N SER A 218 3.18 9.31 -0.59
CA SER A 218 2.41 8.12 -0.22
C SER A 218 2.72 7.63 1.20
N LEU A 219 1.66 7.27 1.91
CA LEU A 219 1.71 6.73 3.27
C LEU A 219 1.10 5.34 3.32
N LEU A 220 1.81 4.41 3.94
CA LEU A 220 1.33 3.07 4.27
C LEU A 220 0.79 3.05 5.70
N GLY A 221 -0.37 2.43 5.87
CA GLY A 221 -1.04 2.27 7.15
C GLY A 221 -1.85 0.99 7.24
N GLY A 222 -2.58 0.86 8.34
CA GLY A 222 -3.54 -0.19 8.58
C GLY A 222 -4.87 0.38 9.06
N LEU A 223 -5.92 -0.40 8.85
CA LEU A 223 -7.29 -0.05 9.23
C LEU A 223 -7.92 -1.24 9.94
N ILE A 224 -8.64 -0.96 11.02
CA ILE A 224 -9.52 -1.91 11.69
C ILE A 224 -10.83 -1.21 12.07
N GLY A 225 -11.95 -1.92 12.02
CA GLY A 225 -13.23 -1.34 12.39
C GLY A 225 -14.36 -2.34 12.37
N PHE A 226 -15.56 -1.85 12.62
CA PHE A 226 -16.79 -2.60 12.53
C PHE A 226 -17.70 -2.00 11.46
N ARG A 227 -18.43 -2.87 10.77
CA ARG A 227 -19.50 -2.52 9.83
C ARG A 227 -20.76 -3.27 10.22
N TYR A 228 -21.84 -2.55 10.44
CA TYR A 228 -23.16 -3.09 10.69
C TYR A 228 -24.03 -2.89 9.45
N ASP A 229 -24.31 -3.99 8.74
CA ASP A 229 -25.20 -4.00 7.58
C ASP A 229 -26.66 -3.98 8.12
N ILE A 230 -27.33 -2.81 8.03
CA ILE A 230 -28.73 -2.63 8.47
C ILE A 230 -29.66 -3.45 7.58
N ASN A 231 -29.37 -3.46 6.28
CA ASN A 231 -30.07 -4.23 5.27
C ASN A 231 -29.13 -4.52 4.09
N ASP A 232 -29.67 -5.08 3.00
CA ASP A 232 -28.90 -5.44 1.80
C ASP A 232 -28.39 -4.23 0.99
N LYS A 233 -28.57 -3.00 1.46
CA LYS A 233 -28.09 -1.79 0.78
C LYS A 233 -27.34 -0.87 1.71
N VAL A 234 -27.83 -0.68 2.93
CA VAL A 234 -27.31 0.32 3.86
C VAL A 234 -26.46 -0.33 4.93
N ASP A 235 -25.27 0.22 5.12
CA ASP A 235 -24.39 -0.11 6.26
C ASP A 235 -24.03 1.13 7.07
N LEU A 236 -23.76 0.92 8.35
CA LEU A 236 -23.07 1.86 9.23
C LEU A 236 -21.69 1.30 9.53
N HIS A 237 -20.68 2.16 9.60
CA HIS A 237 -19.34 1.72 9.93
C HIS A 237 -18.63 2.68 10.88
N GLY A 238 -17.85 2.10 11.78
CA GLY A 238 -16.93 2.80 12.66
C GLY A 238 -15.55 2.17 12.52
N ARG A 239 -14.53 2.97 12.21
CA ARG A 239 -13.19 2.46 11.89
C ARG A 239 -12.09 3.36 12.43
N TYR A 240 -10.96 2.74 12.74
CA TYR A 240 -9.74 3.37 13.17
C TYR A 240 -8.63 3.04 12.18
N ALA A 241 -8.04 4.08 11.58
CA ALA A 241 -6.92 3.99 10.66
C ALA A 241 -5.67 4.58 11.31
N LEU A 242 -4.53 3.93 11.08
CA LEU A 242 -3.23 4.31 11.60
C LEU A 242 -2.19 4.23 10.49
N ASP A 243 -1.48 5.33 10.24
CA ASP A 243 -0.34 5.33 9.32
C ASP A 243 0.90 4.76 10.04
N PHE A 244 1.60 3.83 9.40
CA PHE A 244 2.84 3.26 9.93
C PHE A 244 4.07 4.11 9.58
N GLN A 245 3.93 4.95 8.56
CA GLN A 245 4.98 5.82 8.06
C GLN A 245 4.79 7.25 8.54
N LYS A 246 5.91 7.96 8.67
CA LYS A 246 5.93 9.40 8.96
C LYS A 246 5.49 10.19 7.72
N ASN A 247 4.91 11.36 7.96
CA ASN A 247 4.46 12.30 6.93
C ASN A 247 5.59 13.01 6.18
N ASN A 248 6.82 13.03 6.69
CA ASN A 248 8.00 13.59 6.04
C ASN A 248 9.29 12.84 6.48
N GLU A 249 10.37 12.99 5.70
CA GLU A 249 11.70 12.41 5.98
C GLU A 249 12.63 13.37 6.76
N ASP A 250 12.46 14.69 6.58
CA ASP A 250 13.24 15.74 7.24
C ASP A 250 12.37 16.54 8.23
N GLY A 251 12.31 16.08 9.48
CA GLY A 251 11.63 16.78 10.56
C GLY A 251 12.29 18.12 10.89
N THR A 252 11.54 19.21 10.74
CA THR A 252 11.96 20.54 11.20
C THR A 252 10.89 21.15 12.11
N THR A 253 11.22 22.20 12.85
CA THR A 253 10.25 22.94 13.67
C THR A 253 9.06 23.48 12.84
N GLN A 254 9.23 23.67 11.54
CA GLN A 254 8.17 24.13 10.62
C GLN A 254 7.43 22.99 9.92
N THR A 255 7.99 21.77 9.92
CA THR A 255 7.44 20.56 9.30
C THR A 255 7.66 19.37 10.24
N PRO A 256 6.88 19.28 11.33
CA PRO A 256 7.06 18.22 12.31
C PRO A 256 6.73 16.86 11.71
N GLU A 257 7.53 15.87 12.09
CA GLU A 257 7.29 14.46 11.76
C GLU A 257 6.19 13.89 12.65
N PHE A 258 5.21 13.26 12.02
CA PHE A 258 4.14 12.58 12.73
C PHE A 258 3.53 11.45 11.90
N LYS A 259 2.80 10.57 12.59
CA LYS A 259 1.94 9.56 11.98
C LYS A 259 0.47 9.99 12.14
N ASN A 260 -0.36 9.76 11.14
CA ASN A 260 -1.78 10.05 11.28
C ASN A 260 -2.49 8.91 12.00
N GLN A 261 -3.43 9.29 12.86
CA GLN A 261 -4.45 8.40 13.42
C GLN A 261 -5.83 8.99 13.13
N VAL A 262 -6.76 8.17 12.66
CA VAL A 262 -8.07 8.66 12.24
C VAL A 262 -9.14 7.71 12.75
N PHE A 263 -9.99 8.21 13.65
CA PHE A 263 -11.27 7.58 13.91
C PHE A 263 -12.29 8.10 12.89
N SER A 264 -13.10 7.23 12.31
CA SER A 264 -14.16 7.66 11.40
C SER A 264 -15.44 6.87 11.61
N VAL A 265 -16.55 7.57 11.43
CA VAL A 265 -17.91 7.01 11.48
C VAL A 265 -18.63 7.45 10.22
N GLY A 266 -19.35 6.53 9.61
CA GLY A 266 -20.03 6.81 8.35
C GLY A 266 -21.07 5.77 8.01
N PHE A 267 -21.60 5.91 6.80
CA PHE A 267 -22.55 4.98 6.23
C PHE A 267 -22.15 4.62 4.79
N GLY A 268 -22.60 3.45 4.35
CA GLY A 268 -22.45 2.98 2.98
C GLY A 268 -23.80 2.70 2.35
N TYR A 269 -23.87 2.83 1.03
CA TYR A 269 -25.01 2.42 0.22
C TYR A 269 -24.53 1.54 -0.93
N LYS A 270 -25.05 0.32 -1.01
CA LYS A 270 -24.74 -0.70 -2.01
C LYS A 270 -25.90 -0.82 -3.01
N PHE A 271 -25.55 -0.99 -4.27
CA PHE A 271 -26.49 -1.07 -5.40
C PHE A 271 -26.93 -2.52 -5.67
#